data_AF-A0A7V2PS52-F1
#
_entry.id   AF-A0A7V2PS52-F1
#
_cell.length_a   1.000
_cell.length_b   1.000
_cell.length_c   1.000
_cell.angle_alpha   90.00
_cell.angle_beta   90.00
_cell.angle_gamma   90.00
#
_symmetry.space_group_name_H-M   'P 1'
#
loop_
_entity.id
_entity.type
_entity.pdbx_description
1 polymer ?
#
loop_
_entity_poly.entity_id
_entity_poly.type
_entity_poly.pdbx_seq_one_letter_code
_entity_poly.pdbx_strand_id
1 'polypeptide(L)' 'MEKYEERMTIDEERKYLHKMRIHYWGAKSRKQRSELLDEMEQVTGKHRKSLIRLINEELARKLGSKTRSSGYFRLSKRT' A
#
# COMPACT_ATOMS: atom_id res chain seq x y z
N MET A 1 29.49 -13.82 -11.37
CA MET A 1 28.70 -14.24 -10.19
C MET A 1 27.29 -13.74 -10.43
N GLU A 2 26.43 -14.60 -10.99
CA GLU A 2 25.04 -14.25 -11.26
C GLU A 2 24.30 -14.12 -9.93
N LYS A 3 23.98 -12.88 -9.54
CA LYS A 3 22.98 -12.64 -8.51
C LYS A 3 21.64 -12.97 -9.15
N TYR A 4 21.04 -14.08 -8.75
CA TYR A 4 19.59 -14.21 -8.81
C TYR A 4 19.04 -13.06 -7.98
N GLU A 5 18.68 -11.96 -8.63
CA GLU A 5 17.86 -10.94 -8.02
C GLU A 5 16.52 -11.63 -7.74
N GLU A 6 16.38 -12.24 -6.56
CA GLU A 6 15.08 -12.56 -5.97
C GLU A 6 14.36 -11.23 -5.74
N ARG A 7 13.88 -10.64 -6.83
CA ARG A 7 13.11 -9.42 -6.81
C ARG A 7 11.80 -9.79 -6.14
N MET A 8 11.56 -9.20 -4.97
CA MET A 8 10.27 -9.31 -4.31
C MET A 8 9.17 -9.03 -5.33
N THR A 9 8.19 -9.93 -5.40
CA THR A 9 6.96 -9.65 -6.12
C THR A 9 6.26 -8.46 -5.47
N ILE A 10 5.39 -7.77 -6.22
CA ILE A 10 4.65 -6.59 -5.71
C ILE A 10 3.85 -6.94 -4.43
N ASP A 11 3.37 -8.18 -4.31
CA ASP A 11 2.63 -8.65 -3.14
C ASP A 11 3.53 -8.80 -1.91
N GLU A 12 4.73 -9.35 -2.10
CA GLU A 12 5.75 -9.47 -1.05
C GLU A 12 6.26 -8.12 -0.59
N GLU A 13 6.50 -7.20 -1.53
CA GLU A 13 6.88 -5.82 -1.22
C GLU A 13 5.82 -5.13 -0.36
N ARG A 14 4.53 -5.30 -0.70
CA ARG A 14 3.41 -4.78 0.10
C ARG A 14 3.34 -5.42 1.49
N LYS A 15 3.55 -6.74 1.59
CA LYS A 15 3.61 -7.45 2.88
C LYS A 15 4.76 -6.93 3.75
N TYR A 16 5.93 -6.72 3.17
CA TYR A 16 7.09 -6.18 3.86
C TYR A 16 6.82 -4.76 4.37
N LEU A 17 6.36 -3.86 3.50
CA LEU A 17 6.03 -2.48 3.86
C LEU A 17 4.92 -2.40 4.92
N HIS A 18 3.93 -3.31 4.89
CA HIS A 18 2.89 -3.36 5.91
C HIS A 18 3.45 -3.69 7.30
N LYS A 19 4.33 -4.70 7.41
CA LYS A 19 5.00 -5.02 8.68
C LYS A 19 5.86 -3.86 9.17
N MET A 20 6.66 -3.29 8.27
CA MET A 20 7.55 -2.16 8.60
C MET A 20 6.79 -0.90 9.01
N ARG A 21 5.61 -0.66 8.44
CA ARG A 21 4.71 0.42 8.88
C ARG A 21 4.33 0.26 10.35
N ILE A 22 4.01 -0.95 10.83
CA ILE A 22 3.68 -1.19 12.24
C ILE A 22 4.88 -0.80 13.12
N HIS A 23 6.10 -1.21 12.74
CA HIS A 23 7.33 -0.83 13.44
C HIS A 23 7.58 0.68 13.43
N TYR A 24 7.35 1.35 12.29
CA TYR A 24 7.51 2.80 12.16
C TYR A 24 6.57 3.58 13.09
N TRP A 25 5.31 3.15 13.19
CA TRP A 25 4.33 3.77 14.10
C TRP A 25 4.61 3.43 15.57
N GLY A 26 5.15 2.24 15.85
CA GLY A 26 5.59 1.82 17.20
C GLY A 26 6.90 2.46 17.67
N ALA A 27 7.70 3.03 16.76
CA ALA A 27 8.95 3.68 17.10
C ALA A 27 8.72 4.96 17.93
N LYS A 28 9.40 5.04 19.08
CA LYS A 28 9.26 6.16 20.04
C LYS A 28 10.07 7.39 19.63
N SER A 29 11.14 7.21 18.86
CA SER A 29 12.06 8.29 18.48
C SER A 29 12.11 8.54 16.97
N ARG A 30 12.41 9.78 16.58
CA ARG A 30 12.62 10.15 15.17
C ARG A 30 13.83 9.44 14.56
N LYS A 31 14.87 9.17 15.35
CA LYS A 31 16.07 8.47 14.89
C LYS A 31 15.77 7.03 14.47
N GLN A 32 15.03 6.28 15.30
CA GLN A 32 14.58 4.93 14.97
C GLN A 32 13.72 4.90 13.71
N ARG A 33 12.85 5.90 13.53
CA ARG A 33 12.06 6.04 12.29
C ARG A 33 12.93 6.27 11.06
N SER A 34 13.99 7.05 11.18
CA SER A 34 14.95 7.26 10.09
C SER A 34 15.70 5.98 9.73
N GLU A 35 16.18 5.24 10.73
CA GLU A 35 16.89 3.96 10.53
C GLU A 35 16.00 2.92 9.83
N LEU A 36 14.73 2.82 10.23
CA LEU A 36 13.76 1.96 9.55
C LEU A 36 13.53 2.36 8.08
N LEU A 37 13.54 3.67 7.79
CA LEU A 37 13.40 4.15 6.41
C LEU A 37 14.62 3.84 5.55
N ASP A 38 15.83 3.88 6.13
CA ASP A 38 17.07 3.50 5.45
C ASP A 38 17.09 2.00 5.12
N GLU A 39 16.67 1.15 6.07
CA GLU A 39 16.53 -0.29 5.84
C GLU A 39 15.53 -0.59 4.72
N MET A 40 14.36 0.06 4.74
CA MET A 40 13.35 -0.10 3.70
C MET A 40 13.84 0.35 2.32
N GLU A 41 14.63 1.41 2.25
CA GLU A 41 15.24 1.89 0.99
C GLU A 41 16.23 0.86 0.44
N GLN A 42 17.05 0.24 1.30
CA GLN A 42 17.97 -0.82 0.89
C GLN A 42 17.26 -2.09 0.39
N VAL A 43 16.16 -2.48 1.06
CA VAL A 43 15.41 -3.70 0.71
C VAL A 43 14.57 -3.50 -0.55
N THR A 44 13.84 -2.39 -0.67
CA THR A 44 12.90 -2.17 -1.77
C THR A 44 13.50 -1.38 -2.94
N GLY A 45 14.67 -0.77 -2.77
CA GLY A 45 15.28 0.12 -3.75
C GLY A 45 14.49 1.41 -4.00
N LYS A 46 13.49 1.73 -3.17
CA LYS A 46 12.67 2.94 -3.31
C LYS A 46 13.23 4.09 -2.52
N HIS A 47 13.17 5.27 -3.11
CA HIS A 47 13.55 6.50 -2.44
C HIS A 47 12.70 6.74 -1.17
N ARG A 48 13.36 7.23 -0.11
CA ARG A 48 12.74 7.55 1.19
C ARG A 48 11.44 8.36 1.10
N LYS A 49 11.37 9.36 0.20
CA LYS A 49 10.15 10.19 0.01
C LYS A 49 8.93 9.35 -0.39
N SER A 50 9.14 8.33 -1.23
CA SER A 50 8.07 7.43 -1.67
C SER A 50 7.65 6.49 -0.54
N LEU A 51 8.60 5.98 0.24
CA LEU A 51 8.32 5.14 1.42
C LEU A 51 7.52 5.91 2.48
N ILE A 52 7.88 7.15 2.77
CA ILE A 52 7.14 8.02 3.71
C ILE A 52 5.69 8.22 3.23
N ARG A 53 5.48 8.44 1.93
CA ARG A 53 4.13 8.51 1.35
C ARG A 53 3.36 7.21 1.56
N LEU A 54 3.96 6.07 1.22
CA LEU A 54 3.32 4.75 1.33
C LEU A 54 2.98 4.35 2.77
N ILE A 55 3.83 4.72 3.74
CA ILE A 55 3.62 4.44 5.16
C ILE A 55 2.51 5.32 5.76
N ASN A 56 2.45 6.59 5.34
CA ASN A 56 1.48 7.57 5.85
C ASN A 56 0.15 7.54 5.12
N GLU A 57 0.11 7.17 3.83
CA GLU A 57 -1.13 7.04 3.08
C GLU A 57 -1.97 5.89 3.63
N GLU A 58 -3.27 6.15 3.71
CA GLU A 58 -4.26 5.14 3.98
C GLU A 58 -4.30 4.18 2.78
N LEU A 59 -3.60 3.05 2.89
CA LEU A 59 -3.61 1.91 1.93
C LEU A 59 -5.01 1.34 1.63
N ALA A 60 -6.08 1.94 2.16
CA ALA A 60 -7.42 1.65 1.73
C ALA A 60 -7.51 2.01 0.24
N ARG A 61 -7.50 0.98 -0.62
CA ARG A 61 -8.02 1.12 -1.98
C ARG A 61 -9.39 1.76 -1.83
N LYS A 62 -9.54 3.00 -2.29
CA LYS A 62 -10.83 3.64 -2.47
C LYS A 62 -11.59 2.72 -3.43
N LEU A 63 -12.42 1.83 -2.89
CA LEU A 63 -13.27 0.93 -3.67
C LEU A 63 -14.04 1.84 -4.62
N GLY A 64 -13.76 1.71 -5.92
CA GLY A 64 -14.40 2.56 -6.93
C GLY A 64 -15.90 2.39 -6.81
N SER A 65 -16.59 3.41 -6.32
CA SER A 65 -18.04 3.44 -6.26
C SER A 65 -18.57 3.56 -7.69
N LYS A 66 -18.82 2.42 -8.34
CA LYS A 66 -19.50 2.41 -9.64
C LYS A 66 -20.51 1.27 -9.72
N THR A 67 -21.75 1.60 -9.36
CA THR A 67 -22.92 1.19 -10.13
C THR A 67 -23.78 2.43 -10.36
N ARG A 68 -23.78 2.92 -11.61
CA ARG A 68 -24.90 3.73 -12.12
C ARG A 68 -26.06 2.76 -12.22
N SER A 69 -27.08 2.88 -11.37
CA SER A 69 -28.34 2.20 -11.59
C SER A 69 -28.90 2.66 -12.94
N SER A 70 -28.81 1.78 -13.93
CA SER A 70 -29.46 1.95 -15.22
C SER A 70 -30.97 1.86 -14.99
N GLY A 71 -31.66 2.99 -15.12
CA GLY A 71 -33.11 3.05 -15.05
C GLY A 71 -33.72 2.20 -16.17
N TYR A 72 -34.41 1.13 -15.77
CA TYR A 72 -35.47 0.53 -16.58
C TYR A 72 -36.74 0.56 -15.74
N PHE A 73 -37.37 1.73 -15.73
CA PHE A 73 -38.80 1.87 -15.51
C PHE A 73 -39.47 1.07 -16.64
N ARG A 74 -39.83 -0.19 -16.40
CA ARG A 74 -40.69 -0.96 -17.30
C ARG A 74 -41.82 -1.61 -16.50
N LEU A 75 -42.88 -0.82 -16.38
CA LEU A 75 -44.28 -1.21 -16.60
C LEU A 75 -44.66 -2.65 -16.24
N SER A 76 -45.49 -2.78 -15.21
CA SER A 76 -46.69 -3.62 -15.29
C SER A 76 -47.64 -3.24 -14.16
N LYS A 77 -48.53 -2.29 -14.44
CA LYS A 77 -49.82 -2.22 -13.76
C LYS A 77 -50.52 -3.56 -14.02
N ARG A 78 -50.59 -4.43 -13.02
CA ARG A 78 -51.55 -5.53 -13.04
C ARG A 78 -52.76 -5.07 -12.22
N THR A 79 -53.82 -4.81 -12.97
CA THR A 79 -55.22 -4.93 -12.54
C THR A 79 -55.46 -6.24 -11.82
#